data_AF-A0A2G5RRX8-F1
#
_entry.id   AF-A0A2G5RRX8-F1
#
_cell.length_a   1.000
_cell.length_b   1.000
_cell.length_c   1.000
_cell.angle_alpha   90.00
_cell.angle_beta   90.00
_cell.angle_gamma   90.00
#
_symmetry.space_group_name_H-M   'P 1'
#
loop_
_entity.id
_entity.type
_entity.pdbx_description
1 polymer ?
#
loop_
_entity_poly.entity_id
_entity_poly.type
_entity_poly.pdbx_seq_one_letter_code
_entity_poly.pdbx_strand_id
1 'polypeptide(L)' 'MRLKELKINLSTKKLEIDIMELKGTFAIVVCDGKAKIAELPTFGETKIITHQGKVKRVKFDEGEEF' A
#
# COMPACT_ATOMS: atom_id res chain seq x y z
N MET A 1 -2.13 0.61 10.90
CA MET A 1 -2.16 1.18 9.52
C MET A 1 -3.39 0.75 8.71
N ARG A 2 -3.98 1.60 7.83
CA ARG A 2 -5.07 1.21 6.91
C ARG A 2 -4.70 1.47 5.45
N LEU A 3 -5.01 0.52 4.57
CA LEU A 3 -4.89 0.68 3.11
C LEU A 3 -5.86 1.78 2.63
N LYS A 4 -5.33 2.78 1.92
CA LYS A 4 -6.11 3.81 1.22
C LYS A 4 -6.03 3.56 -0.29
N GLU A 5 -7.16 3.71 -0.98
CA GLU A 5 -7.17 3.60 -2.44
C GLU A 5 -6.56 4.85 -3.09
N LEU A 6 -5.69 4.65 -4.07
CA LEU A 6 -5.16 5.72 -4.90
C LEU A 6 -5.91 5.74 -6.23
N LYS A 7 -6.31 6.95 -6.66
CA LYS A 7 -6.98 7.14 -7.94
C LYS A 7 -5.96 7.03 -9.07
N ILE A 8 -6.26 6.21 -10.07
CA ILE A 8 -5.52 6.15 -11.32
C ILE A 8 -6.22 7.03 -12.33
N ASN A 9 -5.47 7.88 -13.03
CA ASN A 9 -6.03 8.66 -14.12
C ASN A 9 -6.29 7.73 -15.31
N LEU A 10 -7.57 7.44 -15.58
CA LEU A 10 -7.97 6.51 -16.65
C LEU A 10 -7.68 7.05 -18.06
N SER A 11 -7.58 8.38 -18.23
CA SER A 11 -7.28 9.00 -19.52
C SER A 11 -5.80 8.85 -19.90
N THR A 12 -4.89 9.01 -18.94
CA THR A 12 -3.44 8.89 -19.15
C THR A 12 -2.91 7.49 -18.84
N LYS A 13 -3.71 6.66 -18.14
CA LYS A 13 -3.34 5.36 -17.57
C LYS A 13 -2.17 5.46 -16.58
N LYS A 14 -1.97 6.63 -15.97
CA LYS A 14 -0.90 6.89 -15.01
C LYS A 14 -1.45 6.92 -13.59
N LEU A 15 -0.63 6.41 -12.67
CA LEU A 15 -0.73 6.70 -11.26
C LEU A 15 0.29 7.79 -10.96
N GLU A 16 -0.18 8.98 -10.62
CA GLU A 16 0.66 10.12 -10.24
C GLU A 16 0.53 10.34 -8.75
N ILE A 17 1.67 10.50 -8.08
CA ILE A 17 1.76 10.62 -6.63
C ILE A 17 2.78 11.70 -6.34
N ASP A 18 2.39 12.68 -5.54
CA ASP A 18 3.33 13.64 -4.98
C ASP A 18 4.07 12.99 -3.81
N ILE A 19 5.30 12.55 -4.07
CA ILE A 19 6.15 11.90 -3.07
C ILE A 19 6.68 12.87 -2.00
N MET A 20 6.61 14.18 -2.23
CA MET A 20 7.05 15.20 -1.27
C MET A 20 5.95 15.48 -0.23
N GLU A 21 4.68 15.32 -0.61
CA GLU A 21 3.55 15.40 0.33
C GLU A 21 3.37 14.14 1.17
N LEU A 22 3.83 12.97 0.67
CA LEU A 22 3.80 11.73 1.44
C LEU A 22 4.88 11.73 2.52
N LYS A 23 4.44 11.73 3.77
CA LYS A 23 5.32 11.65 4.94
C LYS A 23 5.54 10.20 5.37
N GLY A 24 6.71 9.93 5.95
CA GLY A 24 7.05 8.63 6.53
C GLY A 24 7.40 7.56 5.49
N THR A 25 7.46 6.30 5.93
CA THR A 25 7.71 5.15 5.07
C THR A 25 6.40 4.54 4.64
N PHE A 26 6.21 4.30 3.35
CA PHE A 26 4.97 3.75 2.81
C PHE A 26 5.24 2.75 1.69
N ALA A 27 4.27 1.87 1.46
CA ALA A 27 4.23 0.95 0.32
C ALA A 27 3.01 1.25 -0.55
N ILE A 28 3.22 1.21 -1.87
CA ILE A 28 2.14 1.28 -2.86
C ILE A 28 2.05 -0.09 -3.53
N VAL A 29 0.85 -0.65 -3.53
CA VAL A 29 0.56 -1.95 -4.11
C VAL A 29 -0.38 -1.77 -5.29
N VAL A 30 0.06 -2.19 -6.47
CA VAL A 30 -0.72 -2.09 -7.72
C VAL A 30 -1.10 -3.49 -8.19
N CYS A 31 -2.39 -3.72 -8.44
CA CYS A 31 -2.92 -5.01 -8.91
C CYS A 31 -4.20 -4.76 -9.73
N ASP A 32 -4.27 -5.31 -10.95
CA ASP A 32 -5.42 -5.22 -11.85
C ASP A 32 -5.98 -3.79 -12.03
N GLY A 33 -5.11 -2.80 -12.26
CA GLY A 33 -5.54 -1.41 -12.45
C GLY A 33 -6.12 -0.74 -11.20
N LYS A 34 -5.87 -1.30 -10.02
CA LYS A 34 -6.13 -0.68 -8.73
C LYS A 34 -4.83 -0.45 -8.00
N ALA A 35 -4.71 0.69 -7.35
CA ALA A 35 -3.56 1.03 -6.53
C ALA A 35 -4.03 1.31 -5.11
N LYS A 36 -3.30 0.80 -4.13
CA LYS A 36 -3.51 1.12 -2.72
C LYS A 36 -2.20 1.54 -2.10
N ILE A 37 -2.25 2.52 -1.20
CA ILE A 37 -1.13 2.96 -0.38
C ILE A 37 -1.36 2.56 1.07
N ALA A 38 -0.31 2.16 1.75
CA ALA A 38 -0.29 1.99 3.19
C ALA A 38 1.03 2.52 3.74
N GLU A 39 0.93 3.25 4.85
CA GLU A 39 2.09 3.57 5.67
C GLU A 39 2.60 2.27 6.33
N LEU A 40 3.93 2.13 6.41
CA LEU A 40 4.59 0.99 7.02
C LEU A 40 4.79 1.28 8.51
N PRO A 41 4.58 0.28 9.38
CA PRO A 41 4.73 0.49 10.81
C PRO A 41 6.18 0.82 11.15
N THR A 42 6.39 1.65 12.16
CA THR A 42 7.74 2.03 12.62
C THR A 42 8.52 0.82 13.13
N PHE A 43 7.82 -0.14 13.74
CA PHE A 43 8.34 -1.43 14.18
C PHE A 43 7.36 -2.53 13.76
N GLY A 44 7.88 -3.72 13.43
CA GLY A 44 7.07 -4.86 13.03
C GLY A 44 7.14 -5.20 11.54
N GLU A 45 6.14 -5.95 11.06
CA GLU A 45 6.11 -6.55 9.73
C GLU A 45 4.88 -6.11 8.94
N THR A 46 5.08 -5.86 7.64
CA THR A 46 3.98 -5.73 6.69
C THR A 46 3.99 -6.90 5.72
N LYS A 47 2.92 -7.69 5.69
CA LYS A 47 2.79 -8.87 4.83
C LYS A 47 1.79 -8.60 3.71
N ILE A 48 2.22 -8.70 2.47
CA ILE A 48 1.34 -8.67 1.28
C ILE A 48 0.98 -10.12 0.93
N ILE A 49 -0.29 -10.47 1.07
CA ILE A 49 -0.76 -11.83 0.84
C ILE A 49 -1.40 -11.89 -0.54
N THR A 50 -0.81 -12.69 -1.42
CA THR A 50 -1.32 -12.93 -2.76
C THR A 50 -2.10 -14.25 -2.84
N HIS A 51 -3.00 -14.35 -3.80
CA HIS A 51 -3.71 -15.58 -4.14
C HIS A 51 -4.07 -15.52 -5.63
N GLN A 52 -3.66 -16.54 -6.40
CA GLN A 52 -3.89 -16.60 -7.86
C GLN A 52 -3.41 -15.34 -8.60
N GLY A 53 -2.19 -14.88 -8.29
CA GLY A 53 -1.58 -13.71 -8.92
C GLY A 53 -2.16 -12.35 -8.49
N LYS A 54 -3.19 -12.33 -7.64
CA LYS A 54 -3.82 -11.10 -7.15
C LYS A 54 -3.49 -10.82 -5.69
N VAL A 55 -3.48 -9.55 -5.33
CA VAL A 55 -3.36 -9.14 -3.92
C VAL A 55 -4.70 -9.37 -3.24
N LYS A 56 -4.71 -10.27 -2.24
CA LYS A 56 -5.92 -10.60 -1.47
C LYS A 56 -6.08 -9.70 -0.26
N ARG A 57 -4.99 -9.42 0.47
CA ARG A 57 -4.97 -8.55 1.66
C ARG A 57 -3.55 -8.12 2.01
N VAL A 58 -3.43 -7.00 2.72
CA VAL A 58 -2.21 -6.60 3.42
C VAL A 58 -2.46 -6.72 4.91
N LYS A 59 -1.55 -7.37 5.63
CA LYS A 59 -1.56 -7.47 7.10
C LYS A 59 -0.44 -6.60 7.66
N PHE A 60 -0.72 -5.94 8.77
CA PHE A 60 0.24 -5.19 9.57
C PHE A 60 0.35 -5.90 10.90
N ASP A 61 1.58 -6.25 11.28
CA ASP A 61 1.93 -6.93 12.50
C ASP A 61 2.93 -6.04 13.23
N GLU A 62 2.44 -5.17 14.10
CA GLU A 62 3.25 -4.06 14.66
C GLU A 62 4.19 -4.53 15.79
N GLY A 63 4.13 -5.82 16.14
CA GLY A 63 4.77 -6.35 17.35
C GLY A 63 4.13 -5.78 18.63
N GLU A 64 4.25 -6.50 19.73
CA GLU A 64 4.08 -5.91 21.06
C GLU A 64 5.48 -5.72 21.64
N GLU A 65 5.87 -4.48 21.99
CA GLU A 65 6.97 -4.31 22.94
C GLU A 65 6.44 -4.78 24.30
N PHE A 66 6.98 -5.89 24.80
CA PHE A 66 6.79 -6.35 26.17
C PHE A 66 8.05 -6.09 26.98
#